data_AF-A0A3N5EXI1-F1
#
_entry.id   AF-A0A3N5EXI1-F1
#
_cell.length_a   1.000
_cell.length_b   1.000
_cell.length_c   1.000
_cell.angle_alpha   90.00
_cell.angle_beta   90.00
_cell.angle_gamma   90.00
#
_symmetry.space_group_name_H-M   'P 1'
#
loop_
_entity.id
_entity.type
_entity.pdbx_description
1 polymer ?
#
loop_
_entity_poly.entity_id
_entity_poly.type
_entity_poly.pdbx_seq_one_letter_code
_entity_poly.pdbx_strand_id
1 'polypeptide(L)'
;MHGHGYATWFLAELYGMCGDTAELGDEGVKERLQKAVKIIAESQDPNGVWTYEPQPYGHEGSVTVTQVQALRSARNAGIAVEKKVIEKGLDYIKKSTHSDGTIAYSLGSRGSGGTYALTAAGMCVFSLYGAYDAPEVKRGMNALMEFLTGRRGRGGHHDYYAHLYAGQACFYAKSKDPAFWTKGYATIRQELIAAQEKETGCWSQDGYGGAFGTACATLVLQIPYRYLPIFQD
;
A
#
# COMPACT_ATOMS: atom_id res chain seq x y z
N MET A 1 5.77 12.09 8.02
CA MET A 1 4.59 11.20 7.87
C MET A 1 4.81 9.99 6.98
N HIS A 2 5.42 10.09 5.78
CA HIS A 2 5.58 8.91 4.92
C HIS A 2 6.31 7.73 5.62
N GLY A 3 7.50 7.99 6.18
CA GLY A 3 8.22 7.01 6.98
C GLY A 3 7.49 6.60 8.27
N HIS A 4 6.74 7.52 8.89
CA HIS A 4 5.91 7.22 10.07
C HIS A 4 4.82 6.20 9.76
N GLY A 5 4.19 6.29 8.58
CA GLY A 5 3.21 5.32 8.12
C GLY A 5 3.82 3.93 7.96
N TYR A 6 4.97 3.81 7.29
CA TYR A 6 5.68 2.53 7.17
C TYR A 6 6.16 1.97 8.52
N ALA A 7 6.67 2.81 9.42
CA ALA A 7 7.05 2.40 10.77
C ALA A 7 5.83 1.91 11.57
N THR A 8 4.70 2.59 11.46
CA THR A 8 3.44 2.19 12.11
C THR A 8 2.93 0.86 11.54
N TRP A 9 2.99 0.68 10.22
CA TRP A 9 2.65 -0.59 9.57
C TRP A 9 3.57 -1.71 10.08
N PHE A 10 4.89 -1.50 10.10
CA PHE A 10 5.84 -2.47 10.65
C PHE A 10 5.51 -2.86 12.10
N LEU A 11 5.26 -1.87 12.98
CA LEU A 11 4.88 -2.13 14.37
C LEU A 11 3.56 -2.92 14.47
N ALA A 12 2.61 -2.67 13.57
CA ALA A 12 1.35 -3.41 13.53
C ALA A 12 1.54 -4.87 13.10
N GLU A 13 2.35 -5.14 12.06
CA GLU A 13 2.65 -6.52 11.68
C GLU A 13 3.43 -7.24 12.79
N LEU A 14 4.44 -6.58 13.38
CA LEU A 14 5.22 -7.13 14.49
C LEU A 14 4.33 -7.47 15.69
N TYR A 15 3.47 -6.53 16.10
CA TYR A 15 2.54 -6.75 17.21
C TYR A 15 1.53 -7.85 16.89
N GLY A 16 0.99 -7.89 15.67
CA GLY A 16 0.07 -8.95 15.26
C GLY A 16 0.70 -10.34 15.21
N MET A 17 2.00 -10.43 14.92
CA MET A 17 2.75 -11.70 14.91
C MET A 17 3.15 -12.18 16.30
N CYS A 18 3.58 -11.26 17.18
CA CYS A 18 4.29 -11.62 18.41
C CYS A 18 3.58 -11.17 19.69
N GLY A 19 2.64 -10.24 19.63
CA GLY A 19 2.10 -9.55 20.81
C GLY A 19 3.15 -8.68 21.51
N ASP A 20 2.93 -8.39 22.79
CA ASP A 20 3.93 -7.74 23.65
C ASP A 20 4.78 -8.83 24.32
N THR A 21 5.99 -9.05 23.82
CA THR A 21 6.97 -9.94 24.46
C THR A 21 8.05 -9.10 25.16
N ALA A 22 8.64 -9.65 26.23
CA ALA A 22 9.74 -8.99 26.95
C ALA A 22 10.95 -8.69 26.04
N GLU A 23 11.11 -9.46 24.95
CA GLU A 23 12.17 -9.28 23.95
C GLU A 23 12.00 -8.00 23.12
N LEU A 24 10.79 -7.42 23.08
CA LEU A 24 10.46 -6.22 22.30
C LEU A 24 10.52 -4.92 23.14
N GLY A 25 11.00 -5.02 24.39
CA GLY A 25 11.32 -3.91 25.27
C GLY A 25 10.21 -3.48 26.24
N ASP A 26 10.61 -2.79 27.32
CA ASP A 26 9.80 -2.60 28.53
C ASP A 26 8.51 -1.79 28.35
N GLU A 27 8.46 -0.79 27.46
CA GLU A 27 7.22 -0.02 27.19
C GLU A 27 6.19 -0.80 26.33
N GLY A 28 6.55 -1.98 25.80
CA GLY A 28 5.70 -2.76 24.90
C GLY A 28 5.55 -2.17 23.49
N VAL A 29 5.23 -3.02 22.51
CA VAL A 29 4.98 -2.60 21.12
C VAL A 29 3.60 -1.97 20.99
N LYS A 30 2.63 -2.48 21.76
CA LYS A 30 1.24 -2.00 21.75
C LYS A 30 1.11 -0.51 22.03
N GLU A 31 1.76 -0.02 23.09
CA GLU A 31 1.67 1.39 23.48
C GLU A 31 2.27 2.30 22.41
N ARG A 32 3.42 1.92 21.84
CA ARG A 32 4.08 2.67 20.76
C ARG A 32 3.22 2.70 19.50
N LEU A 33 2.60 1.57 19.15
CA LEU A 33 1.67 1.49 18.03
C LEU A 33 0.43 2.37 18.25
N GLN A 34 -0.14 2.39 19.45
CA GLN A 34 -1.26 3.28 19.81
C GLN A 34 -0.88 4.76 19.68
N LYS A 35 0.30 5.17 20.18
CA LYS A 35 0.82 6.54 20.03
C LYS A 35 1.04 6.89 18.55
N ALA A 36 1.58 5.96 17.77
CA ALA A 36 1.82 6.17 16.35
C ALA A 36 0.51 6.34 15.56
N VAL A 37 -0.50 5.51 15.82
CA VAL A 37 -1.85 5.63 15.26
C VAL A 37 -2.49 6.97 15.62
N LYS A 38 -2.34 7.43 16.87
CA LYS A 38 -2.86 8.72 17.31
C LYS A 38 -2.26 9.87 16.50
N ILE A 39 -0.95 9.89 16.28
CA ILE A 39 -0.28 10.91 15.45
C ILE A 39 -0.84 10.90 14.01
N ILE A 40 -1.05 9.71 13.43
CA ILE A 40 -1.67 9.62 12.10
C ILE A 40 -3.06 10.24 12.12
N ALA A 41 -3.92 9.86 13.06
CA ALA A 41 -5.28 10.37 13.14
C ALA A 41 -5.33 11.90 13.32
N GLU A 42 -4.49 12.45 14.19
CA GLU A 42 -4.45 13.89 14.49
C GLU A 42 -3.83 14.73 13.36
N SER A 43 -3.01 14.13 12.50
CA SER A 43 -2.37 14.81 11.36
C SER A 43 -3.24 14.84 10.09
N GLN A 44 -4.43 14.22 10.09
CA GLN A 44 -5.28 14.14 8.90
C GLN A 44 -5.97 15.48 8.62
N ASP A 45 -5.86 15.96 7.38
CA ASP A 45 -6.61 17.13 6.91
C ASP A 45 -8.13 16.86 6.86
N PRO A 46 -9.00 17.89 6.99
CA PRO A 46 -10.45 17.71 6.85
C PRO A 46 -10.92 16.98 5.59
N ASN A 47 -10.19 17.09 4.48
CA ASN A 47 -10.45 16.39 3.21
C ASN A 47 -9.94 14.94 3.17
N GLY A 48 -9.35 14.45 4.26
CA GLY A 48 -8.92 13.06 4.40
C GLY A 48 -7.50 12.75 3.97
N VAL A 49 -6.69 13.77 3.70
CA VAL A 49 -5.34 13.64 3.15
C VAL A 49 -4.26 13.78 4.23
N TRP A 50 -3.12 13.16 3.99
CA TRP A 50 -1.90 13.36 4.75
C TRP A 50 -0.77 13.81 3.82
N THR A 51 0.01 14.80 4.25
CA THR A 51 1.24 15.24 3.56
C THR A 51 2.47 14.71 4.27
N TYR A 52 3.66 15.08 3.82
CA TYR A 52 4.93 14.62 4.41
C TYR A 52 5.15 15.12 5.84
N GLU A 53 4.59 16.27 6.20
CA GLU A 53 4.65 16.84 7.55
C GLU A 53 3.40 16.47 8.37
N PRO A 54 3.50 16.36 9.71
CA PRO A 54 2.36 16.05 10.58
C PRO A 54 1.44 17.27 10.76
N GLN A 55 0.97 17.86 9.67
CA GLN A 55 0.09 19.02 9.68
C GLN A 55 -1.03 18.85 8.62
N PRO A 56 -2.27 19.29 8.94
CA PRO A 56 -3.42 19.16 8.04
C PRO A 56 -3.39 20.23 6.95
N TYR A 57 -2.75 19.93 5.81
CA TYR A 57 -2.75 20.79 4.63
C TYR A 57 -2.52 20.00 3.34
N GLY A 58 -2.70 20.65 2.19
CA GLY A 58 -2.20 20.17 0.90
C GLY A 58 -2.95 18.98 0.30
N HIS A 59 -2.35 18.36 -0.72
CA HIS A 59 -2.87 17.19 -1.40
C HIS A 59 -1.71 16.24 -1.76
N GLU A 60 -1.71 15.03 -1.22
CA GLU A 60 -0.63 14.05 -1.42
C GLU A 60 -1.21 12.62 -1.37
N GLY A 61 -1.21 11.93 -2.51
CA GLY A 61 -1.79 10.58 -2.62
C GLY A 61 -0.93 9.44 -2.10
N SER A 62 0.40 9.53 -2.22
CA SER A 62 1.32 8.45 -1.86
C SER A 62 1.39 8.24 -0.34
N VAL A 63 1.50 9.32 0.42
CA VAL A 63 1.49 9.35 1.88
C VAL A 63 0.13 8.93 2.40
N THR A 64 -0.94 9.38 1.77
CA THR A 64 -2.32 9.01 2.15
C THR A 64 -2.55 7.51 2.03
N VAL A 65 -2.11 6.86 0.94
CA VAL A 65 -2.17 5.40 0.82
C VAL A 65 -1.40 4.71 1.95
N THR A 66 -0.17 5.15 2.22
CA THR A 66 0.68 4.56 3.27
C THR A 66 0.04 4.72 4.66
N GLN A 67 -0.59 5.87 4.97
CA GLN A 67 -1.29 6.06 6.25
C GLN A 67 -2.51 5.15 6.37
N VAL A 68 -3.33 5.06 5.31
CA VAL A 68 -4.51 4.18 5.33
C VAL A 68 -4.09 2.72 5.53
N GLN A 69 -2.99 2.29 4.92
CA GLN A 69 -2.43 0.96 5.14
C GLN A 69 -2.02 0.74 6.60
N ALA A 70 -1.26 1.66 7.18
CA ALA A 70 -0.83 1.58 8.57
C ALA A 70 -2.02 1.48 9.55
N LEU A 71 -3.05 2.30 9.32
CA LEU A 71 -4.29 2.27 10.12
C LEU A 71 -5.04 0.94 9.98
N ARG A 72 -5.04 0.34 8.78
CA ARG A 72 -5.65 -0.97 8.55
C ARG A 72 -4.90 -2.07 9.28
N SER A 73 -3.57 -2.13 9.15
CA SER A 73 -2.75 -3.09 9.87
C SER A 73 -2.90 -2.95 11.38
N ALA A 74 -2.93 -1.72 11.91
CA ALA A 74 -3.18 -1.50 13.33
C ALA A 74 -4.53 -2.08 13.78
N ARG A 75 -5.60 -1.91 13.00
CA ARG A 75 -6.91 -2.53 13.28
C ARG A 75 -6.86 -4.05 13.25
N ASN A 76 -6.16 -4.64 12.27
CA ASN A 76 -6.01 -6.09 12.18
C ASN A 76 -5.27 -6.65 13.41
N ALA A 77 -4.31 -5.89 13.95
CA ALA A 77 -3.60 -6.22 15.19
C ALA A 77 -4.39 -5.89 16.47
N GLY A 78 -5.68 -5.55 16.37
CA GLY A 78 -6.54 -5.29 17.53
C GLY A 78 -6.41 -3.89 18.15
N ILE A 79 -5.72 -2.96 17.50
CA ILE A 79 -5.64 -1.56 17.94
C ILE A 79 -6.87 -0.79 17.46
N ALA A 80 -7.50 -0.06 18.38
CA ALA A 80 -8.65 0.76 18.05
C ALA A 80 -8.23 1.91 17.11
N VAL A 81 -8.92 2.02 15.98
CA VAL A 81 -8.77 3.12 15.03
C VAL A 81 -10.16 3.63 14.66
N GLU A 82 -10.33 4.94 14.73
CA GLU A 82 -11.59 5.59 14.37
C GLU A 82 -11.95 5.35 12.89
N LYS A 83 -13.12 4.75 12.65
CA LYS A 83 -13.60 4.40 11.30
C LYS A 83 -13.60 5.62 10.35
N LYS A 84 -13.99 6.79 10.86
CA LYS A 84 -14.08 8.04 10.09
C LYS A 84 -12.73 8.48 9.49
N VAL A 85 -11.62 8.20 10.17
CA VAL A 85 -10.26 8.60 9.73
C VAL A 85 -9.89 7.81 8.47
N ILE A 86 -10.15 6.50 8.52
CA ILE A 86 -9.97 5.60 7.37
C ILE A 86 -10.90 5.99 6.22
N GLU A 87 -12.20 6.17 6.49
CA GLU A 87 -13.20 6.47 5.46
C GLU A 87 -12.89 7.75 4.70
N LYS A 88 -12.40 8.79 5.40
CA LYS A 88 -11.94 10.03 4.76
C LYS A 88 -10.74 9.80 3.83
N GLY A 89 -9.77 8.99 4.24
CA GLY A 89 -8.63 8.63 3.38
C GLY A 89 -9.05 7.85 2.14
N LEU A 90 -9.97 6.89 2.30
CA LEU A 90 -10.55 6.15 1.18
C LEU A 90 -11.29 7.07 0.20
N ASP A 91 -12.09 8.01 0.73
CA ASP A 91 -12.82 8.98 -0.07
C ASP A 91 -11.87 9.91 -0.84
N TYR A 92 -10.77 10.36 -0.23
CA TYR A 92 -9.73 11.14 -0.92
C TYR A 92 -9.12 10.37 -2.11
N ILE A 93 -8.73 9.11 -1.90
CA ILE A 93 -8.16 8.27 -2.97
C ILE A 93 -9.20 8.05 -4.08
N LYS A 94 -10.47 7.85 -3.71
CA LYS A 94 -11.58 7.65 -4.65
C LYS A 94 -11.81 8.89 -5.52
N LYS A 95 -11.83 10.07 -4.90
CA LYS A 95 -11.93 11.36 -5.61
C LYS A 95 -10.70 11.64 -6.50
N SER A 96 -9.57 11.01 -6.20
CA SER A 96 -8.34 11.08 -7.01
C SER A 96 -8.33 10.10 -8.19
N THR A 97 -9.38 9.29 -8.38
CA THR A 97 -9.46 8.30 -9.46
C THR A 97 -10.02 8.93 -10.73
N HIS A 98 -9.30 8.80 -11.85
CA HIS A 98 -9.71 9.25 -13.17
C HIS A 98 -10.82 8.37 -13.77
N SER A 99 -11.44 8.86 -14.84
CA SER A 99 -12.48 8.13 -15.58
C SER A 99 -11.99 6.79 -16.14
N ASP A 100 -10.70 6.72 -16.52
CA ASP A 100 -10.06 5.51 -17.04
C ASP A 100 -9.64 4.51 -15.95
N GLY A 101 -9.89 4.83 -14.67
CA GLY A 101 -9.57 3.99 -13.50
C GLY A 101 -8.20 4.25 -12.88
N THR A 102 -7.32 5.03 -13.51
CA THR A 102 -6.01 5.35 -12.94
C THR A 102 -6.11 6.38 -11.83
N ILE A 103 -5.11 6.42 -10.95
CA ILE A 103 -5.12 7.32 -9.79
C ILE A 103 -4.17 8.50 -10.00
N ALA A 104 -4.71 9.70 -9.85
CA ALA A 104 -3.97 10.95 -9.86
C ALA A 104 -3.13 11.09 -8.58
N TYR A 105 -2.01 11.81 -8.68
CA TYR A 105 -1.15 12.08 -7.53
C TYR A 105 -1.84 12.96 -6.46
N SER A 106 -2.61 13.95 -6.91
CA SER A 106 -3.31 14.90 -6.05
C SER A 106 -4.69 15.23 -6.61
N LEU A 107 -5.61 15.59 -5.72
CA LEU A 107 -6.91 16.13 -6.13
C LEU A 107 -6.71 17.38 -6.99
N GLY A 108 -7.42 17.44 -8.11
CA GLY A 108 -7.35 18.57 -9.05
C GLY A 108 -6.26 18.48 -10.10
N SER A 109 -5.37 17.47 -10.04
CA SER A 109 -4.46 17.15 -11.15
C SER A 109 -5.26 16.67 -12.37
N ARG A 110 -5.63 17.60 -13.25
CA ARG A 110 -6.33 17.33 -14.51
C ARG A 110 -5.30 17.21 -15.64
N GLY A 111 -4.66 16.04 -15.73
CA GLY A 111 -3.63 15.71 -16.73
C GLY A 111 -3.86 14.36 -17.42
N SER A 112 -2.84 13.87 -18.13
CA SER A 112 -2.85 12.63 -18.94
C SER A 112 -2.78 11.36 -18.07
N GLY A 113 -3.85 11.07 -17.32
CA GLY A 113 -3.99 9.84 -16.53
C GLY A 113 -3.02 9.72 -15.35
N GLY A 114 -3.25 8.68 -14.53
CA GLY A 114 -2.41 8.30 -13.40
C GLY A 114 -1.32 7.29 -13.75
N THR A 115 -0.37 7.09 -12.84
CA THR A 115 0.76 6.18 -13.03
C THR A 115 0.47 4.77 -12.51
N TYR A 116 1.30 3.80 -12.91
CA TYR A 116 1.26 2.44 -12.36
C TYR A 116 1.40 2.44 -10.84
N ALA A 117 2.37 3.17 -10.28
CA ALA A 117 2.64 3.21 -8.84
C ALA A 117 1.42 3.70 -8.03
N LEU A 118 0.81 4.81 -8.43
CA LEU A 118 -0.34 5.37 -7.73
C LEU A 118 -1.60 4.51 -7.88
N THR A 119 -1.80 3.97 -9.08
CA THR A 119 -2.93 3.06 -9.35
C THR A 119 -2.80 1.78 -8.52
N ALA A 120 -1.61 1.17 -8.47
CA ALA A 120 -1.33 0.01 -7.63
C ALA A 120 -1.58 0.32 -6.14
N ALA A 121 -1.06 1.45 -5.66
CA ALA A 121 -1.20 1.91 -4.28
C ALA A 121 -2.67 2.06 -3.86
N GLY A 122 -3.48 2.83 -4.62
CA GLY A 122 -4.89 3.01 -4.26
C GLY A 122 -5.74 1.76 -4.49
N MET A 123 -5.46 0.95 -5.53
CA MET A 123 -6.17 -0.32 -5.72
C MET A 123 -5.89 -1.33 -4.61
N CYS A 124 -4.67 -1.35 -4.06
CA CYS A 124 -4.36 -2.13 -2.87
C CYS A 124 -5.25 -1.74 -1.71
N VAL A 125 -5.35 -0.45 -1.43
CA VAL A 125 -6.19 0.08 -0.35
C VAL A 125 -7.66 -0.27 -0.57
N PHE A 126 -8.24 -0.02 -1.74
CA PHE A 126 -9.64 -0.37 -1.99
C PHE A 126 -9.92 -1.87 -1.86
N SER A 127 -9.01 -2.70 -2.36
CA SER A 127 -9.14 -4.16 -2.27
C SER A 127 -9.09 -4.63 -0.82
N LEU A 128 -8.19 -4.08 -0.02
CA LEU A 128 -8.04 -4.42 1.40
C LEU A 128 -9.29 -4.06 2.25
N TYR A 129 -10.04 -3.03 1.83
CA TYR A 129 -11.31 -2.64 2.46
C TYR A 129 -12.54 -3.27 1.80
N GLY A 130 -12.34 -4.17 0.82
CA GLY A 130 -13.44 -4.88 0.17
C GLY A 130 -14.32 -4.02 -0.73
N ALA A 131 -13.85 -2.85 -1.19
CA ALA A 131 -14.64 -1.88 -1.95
C ALA A 131 -14.85 -2.25 -3.44
N TYR A 132 -14.89 -3.55 -3.76
CA TYR A 132 -14.86 -4.08 -5.12
C TYR A 132 -16.07 -3.72 -5.99
N ASP A 133 -17.21 -3.41 -5.37
CA ASP A 133 -18.44 -3.13 -6.12
C ASP A 133 -18.47 -1.75 -6.75
N ALA A 134 -17.62 -0.83 -6.27
CA ALA A 134 -17.50 0.51 -6.80
C ALA A 134 -16.98 0.49 -8.25
N PRO A 135 -17.68 1.12 -9.22
CA PRO A 135 -17.30 1.10 -10.63
C PRO A 135 -15.87 1.58 -10.90
N GLU A 136 -15.42 2.61 -10.17
CA GLU A 136 -14.06 3.15 -10.25
C GLU A 136 -13.00 2.16 -9.77
N VAL A 137 -13.30 1.32 -8.76
CA VAL A 137 -12.39 0.26 -8.30
C VAL A 137 -12.30 -0.85 -9.34
N LYS A 138 -13.42 -1.24 -9.96
CA LYS A 138 -13.42 -2.21 -11.07
C LYS A 138 -12.56 -1.72 -12.25
N ARG A 139 -12.74 -0.45 -12.65
CA ARG A 139 -11.92 0.16 -13.72
C ARG A 139 -10.45 0.25 -13.33
N GLY A 140 -10.15 0.65 -12.10
CA GLY A 140 -8.77 0.76 -11.62
C GLY A 140 -8.05 -0.59 -11.52
N MET A 141 -8.75 -1.65 -11.11
CA MET A 141 -8.19 -3.01 -11.14
C MET A 141 -7.91 -3.49 -12.57
N ASN A 142 -8.77 -3.15 -13.53
CA ASN A 142 -8.51 -3.42 -14.95
C ASN A 142 -7.30 -2.63 -15.46
N ALA A 143 -7.20 -1.34 -15.14
CA ALA A 143 -6.05 -0.51 -15.49
C ALA A 143 -4.74 -1.04 -14.87
N LEU A 144 -4.78 -1.52 -13.62
CA LEU A 144 -3.66 -2.19 -12.97
C LEU A 144 -3.19 -3.41 -13.77
N MET A 145 -4.12 -4.26 -14.22
CA MET A 145 -3.79 -5.41 -15.06
C MET A 145 -3.23 -5.02 -16.42
N GLU A 146 -3.68 -3.92 -17.02
CA GLU A 146 -3.11 -3.39 -18.26
C GLU A 146 -1.66 -2.92 -18.08
N PHE A 147 -1.34 -2.27 -16.95
CA PHE A 147 0.05 -1.89 -16.61
C PHE A 147 0.94 -3.11 -16.39
N LEU A 148 0.43 -4.15 -15.72
CA LEU A 148 1.19 -5.37 -15.46
C LEU A 148 1.46 -6.14 -16.76
N THR A 149 0.45 -6.28 -17.62
CA THR A 149 0.55 -7.04 -18.87
C THR A 149 1.18 -6.26 -20.03
N GLY A 150 1.69 -5.05 -19.79
CA GLY A 150 2.34 -4.20 -20.80
C GLY A 150 1.39 -3.59 -21.84
N ARG A 151 0.07 -3.71 -21.64
CA ARG A 151 -0.95 -3.07 -22.51
C ARG A 151 -1.07 -1.57 -22.26
N ARG A 152 -0.55 -1.11 -21.12
CA ARG A 152 -0.45 0.31 -20.75
C ARG A 152 0.97 0.59 -20.25
N GLY A 153 1.58 1.67 -20.73
CA GLY A 153 2.91 2.08 -20.29
C GLY A 153 2.89 2.51 -18.82
N ARG A 154 3.82 2.01 -18.00
CA ARG A 154 3.79 2.21 -16.52
C ARG A 154 3.92 3.67 -16.09
N GLY A 155 4.74 4.45 -16.80
CA GLY A 155 5.01 5.86 -16.53
C GLY A 155 5.68 6.10 -15.17
N GLY A 156 6.78 6.85 -15.14
CA GLY A 156 7.49 7.22 -13.91
C GLY A 156 8.52 6.19 -13.43
N HIS A 157 9.00 6.42 -12.20
CA HIS A 157 9.95 5.56 -11.45
C HIS A 157 9.19 4.83 -10.32
N HIS A 158 9.88 4.16 -9.39
CA HIS A 158 9.31 3.47 -8.21
C HIS A 158 8.74 2.05 -8.45
N ASP A 159 9.38 1.23 -9.29
CA ASP A 159 8.88 -0.12 -9.60
C ASP A 159 8.73 -1.01 -8.36
N TYR A 160 9.69 -1.02 -7.43
CA TYR A 160 9.58 -1.85 -6.22
C TYR A 160 8.46 -1.43 -5.28
N TYR A 161 8.25 -0.11 -5.12
CA TYR A 161 7.07 0.42 -4.43
C TYR A 161 5.78 0.00 -5.13
N ALA A 162 5.72 0.14 -6.45
CA ALA A 162 4.53 -0.19 -7.22
C ALA A 162 4.21 -1.69 -7.13
N HIS A 163 5.21 -2.56 -7.23
CA HIS A 163 5.07 -4.01 -7.05
C HIS A 163 4.63 -4.40 -5.64
N LEU A 164 5.12 -3.70 -4.60
CA LEU A 164 4.68 -3.92 -3.22
C LEU A 164 3.15 -3.80 -3.12
N TYR A 165 2.58 -2.72 -3.63
CA TYR A 165 1.13 -2.50 -3.59
C TYR A 165 0.38 -3.35 -4.62
N ALA A 166 0.90 -3.52 -5.84
CA ALA A 166 0.25 -4.30 -6.88
C ALA A 166 0.12 -5.79 -6.48
N GLY A 167 1.14 -6.36 -5.85
CA GLY A 167 1.11 -7.73 -5.35
C GLY A 167 0.02 -7.92 -4.29
N GLN A 168 -0.11 -6.96 -3.37
CA GLN A 168 -1.16 -6.95 -2.34
C GLN A 168 -2.56 -6.77 -2.95
N ALA A 169 -2.73 -5.82 -3.87
CA ALA A 169 -3.98 -5.64 -4.61
C ALA A 169 -4.42 -6.93 -5.30
N CYS A 170 -3.49 -7.59 -6.01
CA CYS A 170 -3.74 -8.87 -6.67
C CYS A 170 -4.13 -9.97 -5.67
N PHE A 171 -3.47 -10.02 -4.52
CA PHE A 171 -3.75 -10.99 -3.47
C PHE A 171 -5.18 -10.87 -2.94
N TYR A 172 -5.63 -9.66 -2.61
CA TYR A 172 -6.98 -9.47 -2.08
C TYR A 172 -8.04 -9.65 -3.18
N ALA A 173 -7.80 -9.07 -4.36
CA ALA A 173 -8.76 -9.10 -5.48
C ALA A 173 -8.96 -10.49 -6.09
N LYS A 174 -8.08 -11.47 -5.82
CA LYS A 174 -8.25 -12.86 -6.29
C LYS A 174 -9.56 -13.51 -5.85
N SER A 175 -10.14 -13.03 -4.73
CA SER A 175 -11.45 -13.46 -4.24
C SER A 175 -12.60 -13.06 -5.18
N LYS A 176 -12.38 -12.05 -6.03
CA LYS A 176 -13.33 -11.57 -7.04
C LYS A 176 -13.02 -12.11 -8.43
N ASP A 177 -11.75 -12.16 -8.80
CA ASP A 177 -11.30 -12.77 -10.05
C ASP A 177 -9.92 -13.43 -9.85
N PRO A 178 -9.82 -14.77 -9.94
CA PRO A 178 -8.55 -15.49 -9.85
C PRO A 178 -7.47 -15.03 -10.85
N ALA A 179 -7.84 -14.35 -11.95
CA ALA A 179 -6.91 -13.78 -12.92
C ALA A 179 -5.97 -12.74 -12.31
N PHE A 180 -6.42 -11.97 -11.30
CA PHE A 180 -5.55 -11.01 -10.61
C PHE A 180 -4.34 -11.71 -9.99
N TRP A 181 -4.53 -12.89 -9.42
CA TRP A 181 -3.44 -13.67 -8.84
C TRP A 181 -2.67 -14.46 -9.91
N THR A 182 -3.39 -15.27 -10.70
CA THR A 182 -2.76 -16.20 -11.65
C THR A 182 -2.04 -15.51 -12.81
N LYS A 183 -2.43 -14.29 -13.16
CA LYS A 183 -1.74 -13.48 -14.18
C LYS A 183 -1.02 -12.30 -13.55
N GLY A 184 -1.71 -11.46 -12.77
CA GLY A 184 -1.15 -10.23 -12.22
C GLY A 184 0.04 -10.49 -11.29
N TYR A 185 -0.18 -11.24 -10.21
CA TYR A 185 0.91 -11.62 -9.30
C TYR A 185 1.99 -12.48 -9.99
N ALA A 186 1.61 -13.38 -10.91
CA ALA A 186 2.58 -14.17 -11.67
C ALA A 186 3.55 -13.29 -12.49
N THR A 187 3.05 -12.24 -13.13
CA THR A 187 3.90 -11.25 -13.84
C THR A 187 4.84 -10.53 -12.88
N ILE A 188 4.32 -10.01 -11.76
CA ILE A 188 5.14 -9.32 -10.75
C ILE A 188 6.25 -10.23 -10.24
N ARG A 189 5.92 -11.48 -9.89
CA ARG A 189 6.87 -12.48 -9.41
C ARG A 189 7.97 -12.76 -10.44
N GLN A 190 7.62 -12.92 -11.71
CA GLN A 190 8.59 -13.15 -12.77
C GLN A 190 9.56 -11.97 -12.93
N GLU A 191 9.03 -10.74 -12.90
CA GLU A 191 9.85 -9.52 -12.97
C GLU A 191 10.81 -9.42 -11.79
N LEU A 192 10.33 -9.64 -10.56
CA LEU A 192 11.19 -9.60 -9.37
C LEU A 192 12.27 -10.69 -9.42
N ILE A 193 11.96 -11.92 -9.79
CA ILE A 193 12.97 -12.99 -9.91
C ILE A 193 14.02 -12.64 -10.97
N ALA A 194 13.61 -12.08 -12.10
CA ALA A 194 14.53 -11.68 -13.16
C ALA A 194 15.42 -10.49 -12.76
N ALA A 195 14.91 -9.60 -11.89
CA ALA A 195 15.61 -8.40 -11.44
C ALA A 195 16.60 -8.66 -10.27
N GLN A 196 16.59 -9.85 -9.65
CA GLN A 196 17.50 -10.13 -8.54
C GLN A 196 18.96 -10.12 -8.99
N GLU A 197 19.80 -9.35 -8.30
CA GLU A 197 21.25 -9.35 -8.53
C GLU A 197 21.85 -10.69 -8.12
N LYS A 198 22.65 -11.32 -8.99
CA LYS A 198 23.18 -12.67 -8.75
C LYS A 198 24.27 -12.69 -7.69
N GLU A 199 25.05 -11.61 -7.62
CA GLU A 199 26.23 -11.50 -6.78
C GLU A 199 25.85 -11.14 -5.33
N THR A 200 24.87 -10.27 -5.16
CA THR A 200 24.47 -9.72 -3.85
C THR A 200 23.16 -10.30 -3.32
N GLY A 201 22.31 -10.84 -4.21
CA GLY A 201 20.93 -11.23 -3.90
C GLY A 201 19.97 -10.06 -3.72
N CYS A 202 20.44 -8.82 -3.90
CA CYS A 202 19.67 -7.59 -3.68
C CYS A 202 18.83 -7.18 -4.90
N TRP A 203 17.93 -6.24 -4.65
CA TRP A 203 17.20 -5.46 -5.66
C TRP A 203 17.53 -3.98 -5.46
N SER A 204 18.29 -3.35 -6.38
CA SER A 204 18.77 -1.97 -6.24
C SER A 204 18.56 -1.06 -7.46
N GLN A 205 17.92 -1.57 -8.51
CA GLN A 205 17.87 -0.96 -9.84
C GLN A 205 16.96 0.28 -9.96
N ASP A 206 16.09 0.55 -8.97
CA ASP A 206 15.10 1.63 -9.04
C ASP A 206 15.59 2.98 -8.47
N GLY A 207 16.84 3.04 -7.99
CA GLY A 207 17.47 4.27 -7.50
C GLY A 207 17.15 4.64 -6.04
N TYR A 208 16.36 3.84 -5.32
CA TYR A 208 16.03 4.10 -3.89
C TYR A 208 16.88 3.28 -2.90
N GLY A 209 17.86 2.52 -3.41
CA GLY A 209 18.85 1.79 -2.63
C GLY A 209 18.48 0.32 -2.38
N GLY A 210 19.51 -0.51 -2.27
CA GLY A 210 19.35 -1.97 -2.18
C GLY A 210 18.53 -2.45 -0.98
N ALA A 211 18.58 -1.75 0.16
CA ALA A 211 17.79 -2.12 1.34
C ALA A 211 16.27 -1.98 1.08
N PHE A 212 15.85 -0.88 0.46
CA PHE A 212 14.44 -0.62 0.16
C PHE A 212 13.90 -1.58 -0.90
N GLY A 213 14.61 -1.71 -2.02
CA GLY A 213 14.20 -2.61 -3.10
C GLY A 213 14.13 -4.07 -2.65
N THR A 214 15.13 -4.53 -1.89
CA THR A 214 15.15 -5.89 -1.33
C THR A 214 14.02 -6.12 -0.34
N ALA A 215 13.72 -5.16 0.54
CA ALA A 215 12.58 -5.27 1.45
C ALA A 215 11.26 -5.39 0.67
N CYS A 216 11.01 -4.54 -0.32
CA CYS A 216 9.80 -4.61 -1.13
C CYS A 216 9.70 -5.94 -1.91
N ALA A 217 10.77 -6.36 -2.58
CA ALA A 217 10.78 -7.58 -3.39
C ALA A 217 10.52 -8.82 -2.52
N THR A 218 11.21 -8.94 -1.38
CA THR A 218 11.04 -10.07 -0.46
C THR A 218 9.65 -10.10 0.15
N LEU A 219 9.10 -8.94 0.56
CA LEU A 219 7.73 -8.82 1.05
C LEU A 219 6.68 -9.28 0.01
N VAL A 220 6.90 -8.98 -1.27
CA VAL A 220 6.00 -9.42 -2.36
C VAL A 220 6.14 -10.91 -2.66
N LEU A 221 7.38 -11.40 -2.73
CA LEU A 221 7.65 -12.81 -3.03
C LEU A 221 7.14 -13.74 -1.92
N GLN A 222 7.02 -13.25 -0.68
CA GLN A 222 6.51 -14.04 0.44
C GLN A 222 4.99 -14.00 0.64
N ILE A 223 4.25 -13.18 -0.12
CA ILE A 223 2.77 -13.13 -0.03
C ILE A 223 2.11 -14.53 -0.03
N PRO A 224 2.55 -15.52 -0.85
CA PRO A 224 1.95 -16.86 -0.84
C PRO A 224 2.02 -17.56 0.52
N TYR A 225 3.02 -17.26 1.36
CA TYR A 225 3.19 -17.87 2.68
C TYR A 225 2.31 -17.24 3.76
N ARG A 226 1.85 -16.00 3.54
CA ARG A 226 0.93 -15.27 4.45
C ARG A 226 1.42 -15.18 5.90
N TYR A 227 2.73 -15.03 6.09
CA TYR A 227 3.31 -14.88 7.43
C TYR A 227 2.89 -13.59 8.12
N LEU A 228 2.64 -12.52 7.35
CA LEU A 228 2.25 -11.23 7.88
C LEU A 228 0.73 -11.19 8.18
N PRO A 229 0.32 -10.67 9.37
CA PRO A 229 -1.08 -10.48 9.76
C PRO A 229 -1.95 -9.78 8.73
N ILE A 230 -1.40 -8.87 7.91
CA ILE A 230 -2.19 -8.20 6.87
C ILE A 230 -2.77 -9.16 5.82
N PHE A 231 -2.16 -10.34 5.64
CA PHE A 231 -2.61 -11.37 4.69
C PHE A 231 -3.43 -12.50 5.34
N GLN A 232 -3.80 -12.34 6.61
CA GLN A 232 -4.56 -13.31 7.38
C GLN A 232 -6.01 -12.81 7.53
N ASP A 233 -6.96 -13.76 7.43
CA ASP A 233 -8.41 -13.49 7.50
C ASP A 233 -8.92 -13.52 8.95
#